data_AF-A0A7V9V2U3-F1
#
_entry.id   AF-A0A7V9V2U3-F1
#
_cell.length_a   1.000
_cell.length_b   1.000
_cell.length_c   1.000
_cell.angle_alpha   90.00
_cell.angle_beta   90.00
_cell.angle_gamma   90.00
#
_symmetry.space_group_name_H-M   'P 1'
#
loop_
_entity.id
_entity.type
_entity.pdbx_description
1 polymer ?
#
loop_
_entity_poly.entity_id
_entity_poly.type
_entity_poly.pdbx_seq_one_letter_code
_entity_poly.pdbx_strand_id
1 'polypeptide(L)' 'ERPGQPEELAPAYVLLASSDGSFMTGALVHVTGGKLSG' A
#
# COMPACT_ATOMS: atom_id res chain seq x y z
N GLU A 1 -6.62 -14.47 -13.10
CA GLU A 1 -6.35 -13.63 -11.90
C GLU A 1 -7.37 -12.52 -11.81
N ARG A 2 -7.71 -12.06 -10.61
CA ARG A 2 -8.63 -10.92 -10.38
C ARG A 2 -7.82 -9.62 -10.51
N PRO A 3 -8.30 -8.60 -11.24
CA PRO A 3 -7.70 -7.28 -11.21
C PRO A 3 -7.68 -6.73 -9.78
N GLY A 4 -6.55 -6.16 -9.37
CA GLY A 4 -6.47 -5.42 -8.12
C GLY A 4 -7.53 -4.33 -8.08
N GLN A 5 -8.22 -4.20 -6.96
CA GLN A 5 -9.25 -3.19 -6.77
C GLN A 5 -8.65 -1.92 -6.16
N PRO A 6 -9.21 -0.74 -6.48
CA PRO A 6 -8.75 0.52 -5.90
C PRO A 6 -8.78 0.54 -4.37
N GLU A 7 -9.76 -0.14 -3.77
CA GLU A 7 -9.91 -0.28 -2.32
C GLU A 7 -8.73 -0.99 -1.65
N GLU A 8 -7.96 -1.81 -2.38
CA GLU A 8 -6.79 -2.50 -1.84
C GLU A 8 -5.59 -1.55 -1.70
N LEU A 9 -5.48 -0.53 -2.56
CA LEU A 9 -4.41 0.47 -2.54
C LEU A 9 -4.72 1.65 -1.60
N ALA A 10 -6.00 2.00 -1.43
CA ALA A 10 -6.42 3.18 -0.68
C ALA A 10 -5.85 3.23 0.77
N PRO A 11 -5.83 2.14 1.55
CA PRO A 11 -5.28 2.17 2.91
C PRO A 11 -3.79 2.52 2.95
N ALA A 12 -3.01 2.03 1.99
CA ALA A 12 -1.58 2.33 1.91
C ALA A 12 -1.33 3.81 1.59
N TYR A 13 -2.14 4.39 0.69
CA TYR A 13 -2.09 5.82 0.40
C TYR A 13 -2.45 6.66 1.63
N VAL A 14 -3.55 6.30 2.31
CA VAL A 14 -4.00 7.00 3.53
C VAL A 14 -2.95 6.91 4.63
N LEU A 15 -2.31 5.76 4.84
CA LEU A 15 -1.22 5.60 5.80
C LEU A 15 -0.05 6.53 5.49
N LEU A 16 0.42 6.55 4.24
CA LEU A 16 1.55 7.39 3.84
C LEU A 16 1.22 8.90 3.93
N ALA A 17 -0.05 9.27 3.77
CA ALA A 17 -0.52 10.64 3.92
C ALA A 17 -0.85 11.04 5.37
N SER A 18 -0.90 10.09 6.32
CA SER A 18 -1.30 10.35 7.70
C SER A 18 -0.13 10.81 8.57
N SER A 19 -0.45 11.26 9.79
CA SER A 19 0.55 11.51 10.84
C SER A 19 1.38 10.28 11.18
N ASP A 20 0.81 9.09 11.05
CA ASP A 20 1.49 7.83 11.36
C ASP A 20 2.54 7.49 10.30
N GLY A 21 2.31 7.95 9.05
CA GLY A 21 3.27 7.88 7.96
C GLY A 21 4.39 8.93 8.01
N SER A 22 4.41 9.83 9.00
CA SER A 22 5.37 10.95 9.06
C SER A 22 6.85 10.51 9.08
N PHE A 23 7.13 9.28 9.49
CA PHE A 23 8.47 8.70 9.51
C PHE A 23 8.77 7.76 8.32
N MET A 24 7.84 7.59 7.38
CA MET A 24 7.95 6.69 6.22
C MET A 24 8.36 7.44 4.94
N THR A 25 9.60 7.93 4.88
CA THR A 25 10.12 8.62 3.68
C THR A 25 10.92 7.68 2.78
N GLY A 26 10.71 7.78 1.46
CA GLY A 26 11.46 7.00 0.44
C GLY A 26 11.08 5.52 0.36
N ALA A 27 10.01 5.09 1.05
CA ALA A 27 9.58 3.71 1.08
C ALA A 27 8.78 3.31 -0.18
N LEU A 28 8.97 2.06 -0.64
CA LEU A 28 8.10 1.40 -1.62
C LEU A 28 7.22 0.37 -0.90
N VAL A 29 5.91 0.58 -0.93
CA VAL A 29 4.93 -0.30 -0.29
C VAL A 29 4.26 -1.16 -1.36
N HIS A 30 4.51 -2.47 -1.34
CA HIS A 30 3.88 -3.43 -2.24
C HIS A 30 2.52 -3.88 -1.71
N VAL A 31 1.45 -3.62 -2.46
CA VAL A 31 0.09 -4.11 -2.18
C VAL A 31 -0.21 -5.27 -3.12
N THR A 32 -0.01 -6.49 -2.64
CA THR A 32 -0.06 -7.72 -3.46
C THR A 32 -1.33 -8.55 -3.26
N GLY A 33 -2.30 -8.05 -2.47
CA GLY A 33 -3.48 -8.82 -2.06
C GLY A 33 -3.13 -10.05 -1.22
N GLY A 34 -2.01 -10.03 -0.49
CA GLY A 34 -1.55 -11.14 0.36
C GLY A 34 -0.74 -12.22 -0.37
N LYS A 35 -0.37 -11.99 -1.63
CA LYS A 35 0.48 -12.91 -2.41
C LYS A 35 1.95 -12.54 -2.29
N LEU A 36 2.84 -13.52 -2.23
CA LEU A 36 4.26 -13.24 -2.45
C LEU A 36 4.47 -12.90 -3.93
N SER A 37 5.04 -11.72 -4.18
CA SER A 37 5.61 -11.39 -5.48
C SER A 37 7.02 -11.96 -5.50
N GLY A 38 7.27 -12.93 -6.39
CA GLY A 38 8.60 -13.49 -6.65
C GLY A 38 9.35 -12.68 -7.70
#